data_AF-A0A5C6EUK9-F1
#
_entry.id   AF-A0A5C6EUK9-F1
#
_cell.length_a   1.000
_cell.length_b   1.000
_cell.length_c   1.000
_cell.angle_alpha   90.00
_cell.angle_beta   90.00
_cell.angle_gamma   90.00
#
_symmetry.space_group_name_H-M   'P 1'
#
loop_
_entity.id
_entity.type
_entity.pdbx_description
1 polymer ?
#
loop_
_entity_poly.entity_id
_entity_poly.type
_entity_poly.pdbx_seq_one_letter_code
_entity_poly.pdbx_strand_id
1 'polypeptide(L)'
;MKFAIFITGVLAGLAIALPELVVFGYFLLIVPGLVLSFAPTAFVYLVATAAIRRLLPISSPMSSAAAAFGVSLLLGWAIMQPFRWAAIDAYQADELPDLRPDQDIELNGHVRLERPDQRREPKCDYLALAVLDLPDVASLTTVTAGRGKPSDTQLSATYALISAKTDPTPGIFPYEPGQIVREYPPLVQANRGKKLLTATKAVEANWTVRLAGQERLREVKAIEAEAVDWIIRIDNPSNRRTYTHRRITIFDSGGEVRFRKSYRKQAVPARMFHFGFQANMSGGPVSASFHVGRQLIESGERSLKPESALLQTINYIVPSCDTKALEVLRDQTVQALDDPMATTAQLDLSRRYLGLFFFDTKPRDHALIARIMADDRVRDIDTQIKNVFSKNKTPVVMRDAFVDRIAMDHTSANLRHWLAERLASFPHGTFANLDEEYLEIFDSPEIYQQAAPLIATLADLGPKHAMPKLDAMLDSTVAIPHWRDRRVLIEGIREALIRLGPQASAAVPRIQELFLRRPSPIMNNAGDADQWRFVLARMGVSIEDLPIFPNQSPQSVERNLRQVADKLQRHDQENAKKEQI
;
A
#
# COMPACT_ATOMS: atom_id res chain seq x y z
N MET A 1 -28.89 43.49 -28.23
CA MET A 1 -28.21 42.27 -28.73
C MET A 1 -26.70 42.42 -28.85
N LYS A 2 -26.16 43.48 -29.50
CA LYS A 2 -24.70 43.70 -29.62
C LYS A 2 -23.96 43.70 -28.26
N PHE A 3 -24.44 44.47 -27.29
CA PHE A 3 -23.86 44.51 -25.93
C PHE A 3 -23.93 43.15 -25.21
N ALA A 4 -25.06 42.44 -25.32
CA ALA A 4 -25.22 41.13 -24.69
C ALA A 4 -24.25 40.08 -25.26
N ILE A 5 -24.02 40.07 -26.58
CA ILE A 5 -23.03 39.18 -27.22
C ILE A 5 -21.62 39.52 -26.75
N PHE A 6 -21.28 40.80 -26.68
CA PHE A 6 -19.95 41.23 -26.21
C PHE A 6 -19.69 40.82 -24.76
N ILE A 7 -20.63 41.12 -23.85
CA ILE A 7 -20.52 40.78 -22.43
C ILE A 7 -20.45 39.26 -22.24
N THR A 8 -21.37 38.50 -22.84
CA THR A 8 -21.35 37.02 -22.74
C THR A 8 -20.12 36.41 -23.39
N GLY A 9 -19.59 37.00 -24.46
CA GLY A 9 -18.36 36.55 -25.11
C GLY A 9 -17.11 36.73 -24.26
N VAL A 10 -16.98 37.89 -23.60
CA VAL A 10 -15.87 38.13 -22.65
C VAL A 10 -15.95 37.15 -21.48
N LEU A 11 -17.15 36.98 -20.90
CA LEU A 11 -17.36 36.04 -19.79
C LEU A 11 -17.10 34.59 -20.21
N ALA A 12 -17.54 34.18 -21.41
CA ALA A 12 -17.28 32.86 -21.96
C ALA A 12 -15.78 32.61 -22.19
N GLY A 13 -15.07 33.60 -22.75
CA GLY A 13 -13.62 33.53 -22.98
C GLY A 13 -12.86 33.37 -21.67
N LEU A 14 -13.20 34.16 -20.65
CA LEU A 14 -12.61 34.05 -19.31
C LEU A 14 -12.89 32.69 -18.67
N ALA A 15 -14.13 32.20 -18.73
CA ALA A 15 -14.51 30.91 -18.17
C ALA A 15 -13.76 29.74 -18.84
N ILE A 16 -13.60 29.77 -20.17
CA ILE A 16 -12.89 28.70 -20.90
C ILE A 16 -11.37 28.77 -20.69
N ALA A 17 -10.78 29.97 -20.70
CA ALA A 17 -9.34 30.15 -20.54
C ALA A 17 -8.86 29.89 -19.10
N LEU A 18 -9.69 30.24 -18.12
CA LEU A 18 -9.41 30.06 -16.69
C LEU A 18 -10.61 29.37 -15.99
N PRO A 19 -10.79 28.04 -16.19
CA PRO A 19 -11.92 27.31 -15.60
C PRO A 19 -11.94 27.32 -14.07
N GLU A 20 -10.79 27.51 -13.43
CA GLU A 20 -10.68 27.68 -11.97
C GLU A 20 -11.44 28.91 -11.47
N LEU A 21 -11.59 29.96 -12.30
CA LEU A 21 -12.34 31.16 -11.94
C LEU A 21 -13.82 30.85 -11.70
N VAL A 22 -14.37 29.86 -12.40
CA VAL A 22 -15.74 29.35 -12.15
C VAL A 22 -15.84 28.74 -10.75
N VAL A 23 -14.82 27.98 -10.35
CA VAL A 23 -14.72 27.36 -9.02
C VAL A 23 -14.61 28.43 -7.94
N PHE A 24 -13.69 29.39 -8.10
CA PHE A 24 -13.57 30.54 -7.21
C PHE A 24 -14.87 31.35 -7.13
N GLY A 25 -15.57 31.50 -8.25
CA GLY A 25 -16.90 32.08 -8.32
C GLY A 25 -17.84 31.35 -7.38
N TYR A 26 -18.02 30.04 -7.53
CA TYR A 26 -18.89 29.26 -6.64
C TYR A 26 -18.48 29.33 -5.16
N PHE A 27 -17.18 29.41 -4.85
CA PHE A 27 -16.69 29.56 -3.48
C PHE A 27 -16.96 30.93 -2.87
N LEU A 28 -16.71 32.01 -3.61
CA LEU A 28 -16.86 33.38 -3.12
C LEU A 28 -18.33 33.80 -3.08
N LEU A 29 -19.07 33.54 -4.17
CA LEU A 29 -20.47 33.91 -4.34
C LEU A 29 -21.11 32.95 -5.37
N ILE A 30 -22.07 32.13 -4.93
CA ILE A 30 -22.74 31.12 -5.78
C ILE A 30 -23.17 31.67 -7.15
N VAL A 31 -23.65 32.93 -7.19
CA VAL A 31 -24.18 33.59 -8.39
C VAL A 31 -23.10 33.83 -9.48
N PRO A 32 -21.95 34.50 -9.22
CA PRO A 32 -20.83 34.56 -10.15
C PRO A 32 -20.39 33.22 -10.75
N GLY A 33 -20.27 32.16 -9.93
CA GLY A 33 -19.93 30.83 -10.41
C GLY A 33 -20.96 30.27 -11.40
N LEU A 34 -22.25 30.49 -11.10
CA LEU A 34 -23.36 30.09 -11.97
C LEU A 34 -23.34 30.85 -13.30
N VAL A 35 -23.17 32.17 -13.27
CA VAL A 35 -23.11 33.01 -14.48
C VAL A 35 -21.96 32.57 -15.38
N LEU A 36 -20.77 32.35 -14.82
CA LEU A 36 -19.60 31.92 -15.58
C LEU A 36 -19.76 30.50 -16.15
N SER A 37 -20.45 29.60 -15.45
CA SER A 37 -20.75 28.25 -15.93
C SER A 37 -21.66 28.26 -17.16
N PHE A 38 -22.64 29.17 -17.20
CA PHE A 38 -23.60 29.26 -18.33
C PHE A 38 -23.14 30.20 -19.45
N ALA A 39 -22.18 31.10 -19.20
CA ALA A 39 -21.75 32.11 -20.17
C ALA A 39 -21.31 31.54 -21.54
N PRO A 40 -20.51 30.45 -21.63
CA PRO A 40 -20.17 29.83 -22.90
C PRO A 40 -21.38 29.37 -23.70
N THR A 41 -22.34 28.73 -23.02
CA THR A 41 -23.58 28.26 -23.66
C THR A 41 -24.42 29.44 -24.15
N ALA A 42 -24.63 30.45 -23.30
CA ALA A 42 -25.42 31.63 -23.63
C ALA A 42 -24.82 32.39 -24.82
N PHE A 43 -23.49 32.54 -24.85
CA PHE A 43 -22.78 33.20 -25.95
C PHE A 43 -23.03 32.49 -27.29
N VAL A 44 -22.89 31.15 -27.35
CA VAL A 44 -23.12 30.38 -28.58
C VAL A 44 -24.56 30.56 -29.10
N TYR A 45 -25.56 30.45 -28.23
CA TYR A 45 -26.96 30.66 -28.66
C TYR A 45 -27.24 32.10 -29.11
N LEU A 46 -26.64 33.11 -28.47
CA LEU A 46 -26.80 34.51 -28.88
C LEU A 46 -26.14 34.80 -30.22
N VAL A 47 -24.96 34.23 -30.48
CA VAL A 47 -24.26 34.34 -31.77
C VAL A 47 -25.07 33.65 -32.88
N ALA A 48 -25.55 32.42 -32.64
CA ALA A 48 -26.41 31.69 -33.58
C ALA A 48 -27.69 32.48 -33.89
N THR A 49 -28.36 33.00 -32.86
CA THR A 49 -29.56 33.83 -33.00
C THR A 49 -29.28 35.07 -33.84
N ALA A 50 -28.14 35.73 -33.61
CA ALA A 50 -27.75 36.91 -34.37
C ALA A 50 -27.47 36.61 -35.85
N ALA A 51 -26.84 35.47 -36.14
CA ALA A 51 -26.55 35.02 -37.49
C ALA A 51 -27.84 34.66 -38.24
N ILE A 52 -28.71 33.84 -37.63
CA ILE A 52 -29.98 33.41 -38.21
C ILE A 52 -30.90 34.60 -38.47
N ARG A 53 -30.97 35.56 -37.52
CA ARG A 53 -31.78 36.77 -37.68
C ARG A 53 -31.43 37.57 -38.94
N ARG A 54 -30.15 37.61 -39.34
CA ARG A 54 -29.72 38.30 -40.57
C ARG A 54 -30.19 37.62 -41.85
N LEU A 55 -30.53 36.34 -41.78
CA LEU A 55 -30.96 35.52 -42.92
C LEU A 55 -32.50 35.42 -43.01
N LEU A 56 -33.24 35.81 -41.97
CA LEU A 56 -34.70 35.72 -41.94
C LEU A 56 -35.36 36.95 -42.59
N PRO A 57 -36.26 36.78 -43.58
CA PRO A 57 -36.99 37.87 -44.24
C PRO A 57 -38.20 38.33 -43.41
N ILE A 58 -37.98 38.70 -42.14
CA ILE A 58 -39.03 39.16 -41.22
C ILE A 58 -38.79 40.63 -40.87
N SER A 59 -39.70 41.50 -41.28
CA SER A 59 -39.62 42.95 -41.12
C SER A 59 -39.79 43.42 -39.67
N SER A 60 -40.54 42.69 -38.84
CA SER A 60 -40.71 43.01 -37.41
C SER A 60 -39.46 42.61 -36.60
N PRO A 61 -38.78 43.56 -35.91
CA PRO A 61 -37.56 43.29 -35.15
C PRO A 61 -37.74 42.29 -34.01
N MET A 62 -38.91 42.31 -33.35
CA MET A 62 -39.23 41.46 -32.20
C MET A 62 -39.58 40.04 -32.67
N SER A 63 -40.43 39.92 -33.69
CA SER A 63 -40.82 38.63 -34.27
C SER A 63 -39.63 37.93 -34.94
N SER A 64 -38.76 38.70 -35.63
CA SER A 64 -37.52 38.19 -36.22
C SER A 64 -36.55 37.64 -35.16
N ALA A 65 -36.43 38.31 -34.01
CA ALA A 65 -35.59 37.84 -32.91
C ALA A 65 -36.16 36.58 -32.23
N ALA A 66 -37.46 36.54 -31.99
CA ALA A 66 -38.13 35.36 -31.41
C ALA A 66 -38.02 34.14 -32.34
N ALA A 67 -38.27 34.32 -33.64
CA ALA A 67 -38.12 33.28 -34.64
C ALA A 67 -36.66 32.79 -34.73
N ALA A 68 -35.68 33.70 -34.80
CA ALA A 68 -34.27 33.34 -34.85
C ALA A 68 -33.81 32.57 -33.60
N PHE A 69 -34.31 32.94 -32.42
CA PHE A 69 -34.01 32.23 -31.18
C PHE A 69 -34.60 30.82 -31.19
N GLY A 70 -35.86 30.67 -31.62
CA GLY A 70 -36.50 29.37 -31.81
C GLY A 70 -35.73 28.47 -32.77
N VAL A 71 -35.29 29.00 -33.93
CA VAL A 71 -34.45 28.27 -34.88
C VAL A 71 -33.09 27.90 -34.28
N SER A 72 -32.49 28.78 -33.47
CA SER A 72 -31.22 28.49 -32.78
C SER A 72 -31.37 27.34 -31.78
N LEU A 73 -32.47 27.29 -31.04
CA LEU A 73 -32.80 26.16 -30.16
C LEU A 73 -32.99 24.86 -30.95
N LEU A 74 -33.75 24.91 -32.05
CA LEU A 74 -33.94 23.75 -32.94
C LEU A 74 -32.61 23.26 -33.53
N LEU A 75 -31.71 24.16 -33.91
CA LEU A 75 -30.38 23.81 -34.40
C LEU A 75 -29.52 23.16 -33.30
N GLY A 76 -29.54 23.72 -32.09
CA GLY A 76 -28.85 23.16 -30.93
C GLY A 76 -29.36 21.77 -30.54
N TRP A 77 -30.65 21.50 -30.76
CA TRP A 77 -31.24 20.17 -30.64
C TRP A 77 -30.79 19.24 -31.79
N ALA A 78 -30.92 19.69 -33.03
CA ALA A 78 -30.67 18.90 -34.24
C ALA A 78 -29.21 18.45 -34.37
N ILE A 79 -28.25 19.32 -34.04
CA ILE A 79 -26.81 19.00 -34.07
C ILE A 79 -26.48 17.86 -33.09
N MET A 80 -27.17 17.78 -31.97
CA MET A 80 -26.89 16.78 -30.93
C MET A 80 -27.51 15.41 -31.23
N GLN A 81 -28.61 15.35 -31.99
CA GLN A 81 -29.34 14.10 -32.25
C GLN A 81 -28.50 12.98 -32.89
N PRO A 82 -27.71 13.19 -33.97
CA PRO A 82 -27.00 12.09 -34.61
C PRO A 82 -25.96 11.46 -33.67
N PHE A 83 -25.20 12.27 -32.94
CA PHE A 83 -24.23 11.77 -31.96
C PHE A 83 -24.92 11.09 -30.78
N ARG A 84 -26.08 11.61 -30.37
CA ARG A 84 -26.87 11.03 -29.29
C ARG A 84 -27.43 9.66 -29.67
N TRP A 85 -28.03 9.53 -30.85
CA TRP A 85 -28.57 8.27 -31.33
C TRP A 85 -27.47 7.23 -31.49
N ALA A 86 -26.36 7.56 -32.15
CA ALA A 86 -25.23 6.63 -32.26
C ALA A 86 -24.72 6.15 -30.88
N ALA A 87 -24.69 7.04 -29.87
CA ALA A 87 -24.28 6.66 -28.52
C ALA A 87 -25.33 5.82 -27.77
N ILE A 88 -26.62 6.01 -28.04
CA ILE A 88 -27.72 5.20 -27.50
C ILE A 88 -27.77 3.84 -28.20
N ASP A 89 -27.58 3.78 -29.51
CA ASP A 89 -27.56 2.54 -30.27
C ASP A 89 -26.38 1.67 -29.83
N ALA A 90 -25.18 2.25 -29.66
CA ALA A 90 -24.04 1.56 -29.07
C ALA A 90 -24.29 1.13 -27.61
N TYR A 91 -25.14 1.88 -26.88
CA TYR A 91 -25.56 1.47 -25.55
C TYR A 91 -26.50 0.26 -25.60
N GLN A 92 -27.48 0.26 -26.48
CA GLN A 92 -28.47 -0.81 -26.60
C GLN A 92 -27.90 -2.08 -27.24
N ALA A 93 -27.01 -1.95 -28.23
CA ALA A 93 -26.37 -3.09 -28.91
C ALA A 93 -25.55 -3.98 -27.97
N ASP A 94 -24.96 -3.38 -26.93
CA ASP A 94 -24.16 -4.07 -25.92
C ASP A 94 -24.99 -4.49 -24.67
N GLU A 95 -26.29 -4.18 -24.65
CA GLU A 95 -27.19 -4.54 -23.55
C GLU A 95 -27.54 -6.02 -23.62
N LEU A 96 -27.12 -6.74 -22.58
CA LEU A 96 -27.41 -8.15 -22.42
C LEU A 96 -28.36 -8.31 -21.24
N PRO A 97 -29.42 -9.13 -21.36
CA PRO A 97 -30.35 -9.33 -20.26
C PRO A 97 -29.65 -10.01 -19.10
N ASP A 98 -29.97 -9.53 -17.89
CA ASP A 98 -29.59 -10.21 -16.65
C ASP A 98 -30.34 -11.54 -16.55
N LEU A 99 -29.63 -12.58 -16.12
CA LEU A 99 -30.15 -13.93 -15.95
C LEU A 99 -29.93 -14.34 -14.51
N ARG A 100 -31.01 -14.71 -13.81
CA ARG A 100 -30.95 -15.24 -12.45
C ARG A 100 -31.30 -16.72 -12.51
N PRO A 101 -30.52 -17.59 -11.85
CA PRO A 101 -30.90 -18.98 -11.73
C PRO A 101 -32.07 -19.10 -10.73
N ASP A 102 -32.89 -20.13 -10.90
CA ASP A 102 -34.01 -20.42 -9.99
C ASP A 102 -33.53 -21.00 -8.65
N GLN A 103 -32.31 -21.56 -8.63
CA GLN A 103 -31.63 -22.14 -7.47
C GLN A 103 -30.16 -21.70 -7.47
N ASP A 104 -29.48 -21.88 -6.33
CA ASP A 104 -28.05 -21.60 -6.24
C ASP A 104 -27.27 -22.50 -7.21
N ILE A 105 -26.21 -21.95 -7.83
CA ILE A 105 -25.38 -22.69 -8.76
C ILE A 105 -24.40 -23.57 -7.98
N GLU A 106 -24.50 -24.88 -8.21
CA GLU A 106 -23.56 -25.88 -7.69
C GLU A 106 -22.38 -26.00 -8.64
N LEU A 107 -21.28 -25.31 -8.31
CA LEU A 107 -20.02 -25.42 -9.05
C LEU A 107 -19.35 -26.76 -8.70
N ASN A 108 -18.89 -27.48 -9.71
CA ASN A 108 -18.20 -28.76 -9.59
C ASN A 108 -17.08 -28.89 -10.63
N GLY A 109 -16.20 -29.88 -10.47
CA GLY A 109 -15.11 -30.16 -11.40
C GLY A 109 -14.08 -29.03 -11.49
N HIS A 110 -13.71 -28.64 -12.70
CA HIS A 110 -12.70 -27.62 -12.98
C HIS A 110 -13.35 -26.27 -13.25
N VAL A 111 -12.98 -25.25 -12.46
CA VAL A 111 -13.55 -23.89 -12.58
C VAL A 111 -12.50 -22.92 -13.09
N ARG A 112 -12.89 -22.03 -14.00
CA ARG A 112 -12.04 -20.94 -14.52
C ARG A 112 -12.59 -19.59 -14.10
N LEU A 113 -11.79 -18.80 -13.38
CA LEU A 113 -12.11 -17.45 -12.95
C LEU A 113 -11.36 -16.42 -13.80
N GLU A 114 -12.08 -15.75 -14.68
CA GLU A 114 -11.55 -14.76 -15.63
C GLU A 114 -11.76 -13.34 -15.13
N ARG A 115 -10.65 -12.59 -15.02
CA ARG A 115 -10.64 -11.17 -14.62
C ARG A 115 -9.84 -10.36 -15.65
N PRO A 116 -10.40 -10.15 -16.86
CA PRO A 116 -9.70 -9.53 -17.97
C PRO A 116 -9.23 -8.09 -17.69
N ASP A 117 -9.82 -7.40 -16.72
CA ASP A 117 -9.44 -6.03 -16.38
C ASP A 117 -8.35 -5.94 -15.30
N GLN A 118 -8.01 -7.05 -14.65
CA GLN A 118 -7.03 -7.06 -13.56
C GLN A 118 -5.60 -7.16 -14.09
N ARG A 119 -4.79 -6.13 -13.83
CA ARG A 119 -3.38 -6.03 -14.28
C ARG A 119 -2.37 -6.49 -13.24
N ARG A 120 -2.58 -7.68 -12.68
CA ARG A 120 -1.69 -8.31 -11.69
C ARG A 120 -1.47 -9.77 -12.08
N GLU A 121 -0.36 -10.35 -11.65
CA GLU A 121 -0.16 -11.79 -11.79
C GLU A 121 -1.29 -12.57 -11.09
N PRO A 122 -1.78 -13.67 -11.68
CA PRO A 122 -2.82 -14.48 -11.09
C PRO A 122 -2.31 -15.10 -9.78
N LYS A 123 -3.07 -14.94 -8.71
CA LYS A 123 -2.80 -15.52 -7.38
C LYS A 123 -4.06 -16.19 -6.87
N CYS A 124 -3.91 -17.23 -6.06
CA CYS A 124 -5.02 -17.78 -5.28
C CYS A 124 -5.39 -16.80 -4.16
N ASP A 125 -6.21 -15.80 -4.48
CA ASP A 125 -6.73 -14.84 -3.52
C ASP A 125 -7.99 -15.35 -2.80
N TYR A 126 -8.58 -14.49 -1.96
CA TYR A 126 -9.75 -14.83 -1.16
C TYR A 126 -10.95 -15.35 -1.98
N LEU A 127 -11.15 -14.87 -3.21
CA LEU A 127 -12.28 -15.28 -4.05
C LEU A 127 -11.98 -16.58 -4.78
N ALA A 128 -10.76 -16.72 -5.30
CA ALA A 128 -10.26 -17.97 -5.86
C ALA A 128 -10.37 -19.10 -4.83
N LEU A 129 -9.95 -18.82 -3.60
CA LEU A 129 -10.03 -19.77 -2.50
C LEU A 129 -11.47 -20.10 -2.08
N ALA A 130 -12.37 -19.11 -2.03
CA ALA A 130 -13.78 -19.32 -1.71
C ALA A 130 -14.50 -20.25 -2.70
N VAL A 131 -14.14 -20.17 -3.99
CA VAL A 131 -14.68 -21.08 -5.01
C VAL A 131 -13.99 -22.45 -4.95
N LEU A 132 -12.68 -22.48 -4.69
CA LEU A 132 -11.93 -23.73 -4.56
C LEU A 132 -12.32 -24.54 -3.32
N ASP A 133 -12.85 -23.90 -2.27
CA ASP A 133 -13.31 -24.55 -1.04
C ASP A 133 -14.69 -25.22 -1.17
N LEU A 134 -15.31 -25.16 -2.35
CA LEU A 134 -16.56 -25.87 -2.61
C LEU A 134 -16.28 -27.38 -2.73
N PRO A 135 -17.13 -28.26 -2.15
CA PRO A 135 -16.81 -29.69 -1.99
C PRO A 135 -16.49 -30.44 -3.28
N ASP A 136 -17.19 -30.10 -4.37
CA ASP A 136 -17.09 -30.80 -5.64
C ASP A 136 -16.16 -30.11 -6.65
N VAL A 137 -15.47 -29.03 -6.25
CA VAL A 137 -14.51 -28.33 -7.11
C VAL A 137 -13.13 -28.99 -6.99
N ALA A 138 -12.65 -29.58 -8.08
CA ALA A 138 -11.37 -30.26 -8.16
C ALA A 138 -10.18 -29.29 -8.31
N SER A 139 -10.36 -28.21 -9.08
CA SER A 139 -9.32 -27.19 -9.27
C SER A 139 -9.90 -25.87 -9.76
N LEU A 140 -9.17 -24.78 -9.53
CA LEU A 140 -9.54 -23.45 -9.98
C LEU A 140 -8.40 -22.76 -10.75
N THR A 141 -8.69 -22.36 -11.98
CA THR A 141 -7.79 -21.59 -12.85
C THR A 141 -8.12 -20.11 -12.76
N THR A 142 -7.20 -19.28 -12.25
CA THR A 142 -7.36 -17.81 -12.25
C THR A 142 -6.66 -17.21 -13.46
N VAL A 143 -7.34 -16.31 -14.17
CA VAL A 143 -6.85 -15.69 -15.41
C VAL A 143 -6.92 -14.18 -15.31
N THR A 144 -5.83 -13.50 -15.64
CA THR A 144 -5.73 -12.04 -15.61
C THR A 144 -5.08 -11.51 -16.88
N ALA A 145 -5.24 -10.21 -17.16
CA ALA A 145 -4.56 -9.56 -18.28
C ALA A 145 -3.06 -9.33 -18.06
N GLY A 146 -2.54 -9.58 -16.86
CA GLY A 146 -1.12 -9.37 -16.53
C GLY A 146 -0.69 -7.90 -16.57
N ARG A 147 0.63 -7.66 -16.44
CA ARG A 147 1.22 -6.30 -16.47
C ARG A 147 1.55 -5.81 -17.89
N GLY A 148 1.24 -6.61 -18.91
CA GLY A 148 1.58 -6.41 -20.31
C GLY A 148 0.69 -5.41 -21.06
N LYS A 149 1.00 -5.18 -22.35
CA LYS A 149 0.08 -4.51 -23.27
C LYS A 149 -1.15 -5.40 -23.47
N PRO A 150 -2.32 -4.87 -23.89
CA PRO A 150 -3.52 -5.68 -24.15
C PRO A 150 -3.35 -6.82 -25.19
N SER A 151 -2.20 -6.89 -25.87
CA SER A 151 -1.80 -7.93 -26.82
C SER A 151 -0.91 -9.03 -26.21
N ASP A 152 -0.52 -8.93 -24.95
CA ASP A 152 0.27 -9.98 -24.29
C ASP A 152 -0.66 -11.13 -23.86
N THR A 153 -0.19 -12.35 -24.02
CA THR A 153 -0.85 -13.60 -23.64
C THR A 153 -1.44 -13.49 -22.23
N GLN A 154 -2.73 -13.83 -22.07
CA GLN A 154 -3.38 -13.85 -20.76
C GLN A 154 -2.57 -14.72 -19.79
N LEU A 155 -2.29 -14.19 -18.61
CA LEU A 155 -1.60 -14.94 -17.57
C LEU A 155 -2.62 -15.80 -16.84
N SER A 156 -2.32 -17.07 -16.67
CA SER A 156 -3.15 -17.99 -15.91
C SER A 156 -2.33 -18.80 -14.91
N ALA A 157 -2.96 -19.17 -13.80
CA ALA A 157 -2.41 -20.09 -12.81
C ALA A 157 -3.55 -20.95 -12.25
N THR A 158 -3.33 -22.25 -12.10
CA THR A 158 -4.34 -23.21 -11.65
C THR A 158 -3.98 -23.76 -10.29
N TYR A 159 -4.98 -23.84 -9.41
CA TYR A 159 -4.81 -24.21 -8.02
C TYR A 159 -5.71 -25.38 -7.65
N ALA A 160 -5.23 -26.26 -6.78
CA ALA A 160 -5.99 -27.38 -6.22
C ALA A 160 -5.74 -27.53 -4.72
N LEU A 161 -6.76 -27.97 -3.97
CA LEU A 161 -6.61 -28.42 -2.59
C LEU A 161 -6.38 -29.94 -2.61
N ILE A 162 -5.23 -30.37 -2.10
CA ILE A 162 -4.81 -31.78 -2.08
C ILE A 162 -4.64 -32.22 -0.63
N SER A 163 -4.97 -33.47 -0.33
CA SER A 163 -4.75 -34.01 1.02
C SER A 163 -3.27 -34.06 1.38
N ALA A 164 -2.93 -33.60 2.59
CA ALA A 164 -1.58 -33.69 3.14
C ALA A 164 -1.08 -35.13 3.29
N LYS A 165 -1.99 -36.12 3.33
CA LYS A 165 -1.63 -37.55 3.33
C LYS A 165 -1.04 -37.99 1.99
N THR A 166 -1.52 -37.40 0.90
CA THR A 166 -1.08 -37.72 -0.47
C THR A 166 0.20 -36.97 -0.81
N ASP A 167 0.31 -35.71 -0.38
CA ASP A 167 1.50 -34.88 -0.56
C ASP A 167 1.84 -34.18 0.76
N PRO A 168 2.84 -34.67 1.51
CA PRO A 168 3.20 -34.09 2.80
C PRO A 168 4.00 -32.79 2.68
N THR A 169 4.51 -32.45 1.48
CA THR A 169 5.40 -31.30 1.32
C THR A 169 4.65 -29.98 1.59
N PRO A 170 5.33 -28.89 1.99
CA PRO A 170 4.67 -27.62 2.27
C PRO A 170 3.95 -27.08 1.04
N GLY A 171 2.69 -26.69 1.22
CA GLY A 171 1.87 -26.07 0.17
C GLY A 171 2.16 -24.58 0.03
N ILE A 172 1.56 -23.95 -0.98
CA ILE A 172 1.48 -22.50 -1.06
C ILE A 172 0.38 -21.98 -0.13
N PHE A 173 0.43 -20.70 0.24
CA PHE A 173 -0.63 -20.08 1.03
C PHE A 173 -1.40 -19.07 0.20
N PRO A 174 -2.73 -19.01 0.35
CA PRO A 174 -3.56 -18.06 -0.38
C PRO A 174 -3.25 -16.61 0.02
N TYR A 175 -3.50 -15.69 -0.90
CA TYR A 175 -3.30 -14.26 -0.70
C TYR A 175 -4.51 -13.63 0.01
N GLU A 176 -4.30 -13.15 1.23
CA GLU A 176 -5.29 -12.41 2.04
C GLU A 176 -6.68 -13.10 2.15
N PRO A 177 -6.78 -14.38 2.55
CA PRO A 177 -8.06 -15.09 2.57
C PRO A 177 -9.10 -14.43 3.49
N GLY A 178 -8.66 -13.69 4.52
CA GLY A 178 -9.56 -12.93 5.40
C GLY A 178 -10.22 -11.70 4.77
N GLN A 179 -9.81 -11.28 3.55
CA GLN A 179 -10.43 -10.19 2.80
C GLN A 179 -11.92 -10.49 2.49
N ILE A 180 -12.30 -11.76 2.42
CA ILE A 180 -13.69 -12.21 2.23
C ILE A 180 -14.67 -11.59 3.23
N VAL A 181 -14.24 -11.35 4.48
CA VAL A 181 -15.06 -10.74 5.54
C VAL A 181 -15.43 -9.29 5.22
N ARG A 182 -14.61 -8.62 4.38
CA ARG A 182 -14.83 -7.23 3.94
C ARG A 182 -15.64 -7.13 2.65
N GLU A 183 -15.68 -8.20 1.86
CA GLU A 183 -16.31 -8.19 0.54
C GLU A 183 -17.66 -8.90 0.50
N TYR A 184 -17.89 -9.90 1.36
CA TYR A 184 -19.17 -10.60 1.43
C TYR A 184 -20.16 -9.88 2.35
N PRO A 185 -21.28 -9.32 1.83
CA PRO A 185 -22.14 -8.43 2.61
C PRO A 185 -22.69 -9.00 3.92
N PRO A 186 -23.12 -10.27 4.01
CA PRO A 186 -23.54 -10.86 5.28
C PRO A 186 -22.45 -10.82 6.37
N LEU A 187 -21.20 -11.11 6.01
CA LEU A 187 -20.07 -11.06 6.95
C LEU A 187 -19.70 -9.62 7.34
N VAL A 188 -19.76 -8.67 6.41
CA VAL A 188 -19.56 -7.24 6.68
C VAL A 188 -20.62 -6.72 7.65
N GLN A 189 -21.87 -7.15 7.48
CA GLN A 189 -22.97 -6.73 8.35
C GLN A 189 -22.82 -7.32 9.75
N ALA A 190 -22.44 -8.59 9.87
CA ALA A 190 -22.22 -9.28 11.14
C ALA A 190 -20.99 -8.76 11.91
N ASN A 191 -19.95 -8.32 11.19
CA ASN A 191 -18.66 -7.93 11.77
C ASN A 191 -18.36 -6.44 11.50
N ARG A 192 -18.61 -5.57 12.49
CA ARG A 192 -18.36 -4.12 12.39
C ARG A 192 -17.27 -3.65 13.36
N GLY A 193 -16.59 -2.56 12.99
CA GLY A 193 -15.56 -1.94 13.83
C GLY A 193 -14.41 -2.90 14.16
N LYS A 194 -14.01 -2.99 15.44
CA LYS A 194 -12.91 -3.88 15.88
C LYS A 194 -13.17 -5.37 15.64
N LYS A 195 -14.45 -5.79 15.57
CA LYS A 195 -14.80 -7.19 15.26
C LYS A 195 -14.43 -7.58 13.84
N LEU A 196 -14.47 -6.64 12.88
CA LEU A 196 -14.09 -6.89 11.49
C LEU A 196 -12.64 -7.36 11.39
N LEU A 197 -11.71 -6.65 12.05
CA LEU A 197 -10.29 -7.03 12.07
C LEU A 197 -10.09 -8.41 12.70
N THR A 198 -10.78 -8.69 13.80
CA THR A 198 -10.66 -9.96 14.51
C THR A 198 -11.21 -11.12 13.66
N ALA A 199 -12.34 -10.91 12.98
CA ALA A 199 -12.93 -11.89 12.07
C ALA A 199 -12.05 -12.17 10.84
N THR A 200 -11.45 -11.12 10.23
CA THR A 200 -10.46 -11.28 9.16
C THR A 200 -9.30 -12.17 9.61
N LYS A 201 -8.71 -11.89 10.79
CA LYS A 201 -7.62 -12.71 11.34
C LYS A 201 -8.07 -14.14 11.65
N ALA A 202 -9.29 -14.35 12.13
CA ALA A 202 -9.84 -15.68 12.41
C ALA A 202 -9.96 -16.53 11.14
N VAL A 203 -10.41 -15.94 10.02
CA VAL A 203 -10.45 -16.63 8.72
C VAL A 203 -9.04 -16.99 8.24
N GLU A 204 -8.07 -16.06 8.36
CA GLU A 204 -6.67 -16.34 8.03
C GLU A 204 -6.07 -17.46 8.89
N ALA A 205 -6.38 -17.47 10.19
CA ALA A 205 -5.94 -18.50 11.13
C ALA A 205 -6.53 -19.88 10.80
N ASN A 206 -7.83 -19.96 10.49
CA ASN A 206 -8.48 -21.21 10.10
C ASN A 206 -7.84 -21.82 8.85
N TRP A 207 -7.62 -21.01 7.81
CA TRP A 207 -6.94 -21.47 6.60
C TRP A 207 -5.51 -21.90 6.88
N THR A 208 -4.80 -21.17 7.75
CA THR A 208 -3.43 -21.48 8.13
C THR A 208 -3.32 -22.86 8.79
N VAL A 209 -4.17 -23.11 9.78
CA VAL A 209 -4.26 -24.39 10.51
C VAL A 209 -4.60 -25.54 9.56
N ARG A 210 -5.59 -25.33 8.68
CA ARG A 210 -6.03 -26.34 7.71
C ARG A 210 -4.93 -26.73 6.73
N LEU A 211 -4.20 -25.74 6.19
CA LEU A 211 -3.14 -25.94 5.18
C LEU A 211 -1.82 -26.45 5.77
N ALA A 212 -1.55 -26.23 7.05
CA ALA A 212 -0.42 -26.85 7.74
C ALA A 212 -0.74 -28.31 8.14
N GLY A 213 -2.00 -28.57 8.49
CA GLY A 213 -2.47 -29.87 8.93
C GLY A 213 -2.92 -30.75 7.78
N GLN A 214 -4.21 -30.68 7.45
CA GLN A 214 -4.94 -31.72 6.70
C GLN A 214 -4.81 -31.61 5.18
N GLU A 215 -4.61 -30.41 4.66
CA GLU A 215 -4.62 -30.13 3.23
C GLU A 215 -3.38 -29.33 2.81
N ARG A 216 -3.14 -29.27 1.51
CA ARG A 216 -2.13 -28.44 0.85
C ARG A 216 -2.77 -27.73 -0.33
N LEU A 217 -2.61 -26.42 -0.39
CA LEU A 217 -2.89 -25.67 -1.61
C LEU A 217 -1.69 -25.82 -2.55
N ARG A 218 -1.96 -26.21 -3.78
CA ARG A 218 -0.94 -26.44 -4.81
C ARG A 218 -1.25 -25.69 -6.07
N GLU A 219 -0.21 -25.19 -6.71
CA GLU A 219 -0.28 -24.83 -8.12
C GLU A 219 -0.14 -26.11 -8.94
N VAL A 220 -1.08 -26.35 -9.85
CA VAL A 220 -1.15 -27.54 -10.71
C VAL A 220 -1.11 -27.11 -12.17
N LYS A 221 -0.99 -28.09 -13.08
CA LYS A 221 -0.94 -27.80 -14.52
C LYS A 221 -2.20 -27.03 -14.94
N ALA A 222 -2.00 -25.97 -15.74
CA ALA A 222 -3.09 -25.15 -16.23
C ALA A 222 -4.09 -25.97 -17.04
N ILE A 223 -5.37 -25.71 -16.78
CA ILE A 223 -6.49 -26.31 -17.52
C ILE A 223 -7.01 -25.28 -18.53
N GLU A 224 -7.03 -25.67 -19.80
CA GLU A 224 -7.48 -24.84 -20.92
C GLU A 224 -8.99 -24.57 -20.84
N ALA A 225 -9.44 -23.48 -21.46
CA ALA A 225 -10.81 -23.01 -21.35
C ALA A 225 -11.85 -23.99 -21.94
N GLU A 226 -11.45 -24.84 -22.88
CA GLU A 226 -12.32 -25.85 -23.50
C GLU A 226 -12.51 -27.09 -22.62
N ALA A 227 -11.67 -27.27 -21.60
CA ALA A 227 -11.65 -28.45 -20.74
C ALA A 227 -12.19 -28.16 -19.32
N VAL A 228 -12.70 -26.95 -19.06
CA VAL A 228 -13.28 -26.59 -17.76
C VAL A 228 -14.79 -26.80 -17.75
N ASP A 229 -15.30 -27.18 -16.59
CA ASP A 229 -16.73 -27.41 -16.38
C ASP A 229 -17.50 -26.09 -16.19
N TRP A 230 -16.82 -25.06 -15.68
CA TRP A 230 -17.41 -23.74 -15.42
C TRP A 230 -16.46 -22.60 -15.74
N ILE A 231 -16.99 -21.53 -16.33
CA ILE A 231 -16.27 -20.27 -16.54
C ILE A 231 -17.00 -19.15 -15.81
N ILE A 232 -16.31 -18.48 -14.91
CA ILE A 232 -16.79 -17.30 -14.18
C ILE A 232 -16.03 -16.10 -14.72
N ARG A 233 -16.72 -15.19 -15.42
CA ARG A 233 -16.13 -13.97 -15.96
C ARG A 233 -16.58 -12.75 -15.16
N ILE A 234 -15.60 -12.00 -14.64
CA ILE A 234 -15.82 -10.73 -13.93
C ILE A 234 -15.23 -9.59 -14.77
N ASP A 235 -16.11 -8.84 -15.42
CA ASP A 235 -15.76 -7.62 -16.14
C ASP A 235 -15.93 -6.43 -15.20
N ASN A 236 -14.85 -5.68 -14.99
CA ASN A 236 -14.87 -4.45 -14.21
C ASN A 236 -13.83 -3.48 -14.80
N PRO A 237 -14.01 -3.05 -16.06
CA PRO A 237 -13.07 -2.15 -16.71
C PRO A 237 -12.90 -0.89 -15.89
N SER A 238 -11.64 -0.46 -15.74
CA SER A 238 -11.27 0.74 -14.99
C SER A 238 -12.21 1.88 -15.36
N ASN A 239 -12.82 2.49 -14.34
CA ASN A 239 -13.91 3.43 -14.49
C ASN A 239 -13.51 4.60 -15.42
N ARG A 240 -13.97 4.59 -16.68
CA ARG A 240 -13.72 5.72 -17.60
C ARG A 240 -14.69 6.83 -17.24
N ARG A 241 -14.27 8.10 -17.40
CA ARG A 241 -15.11 9.27 -17.07
C ARG A 241 -16.49 9.25 -17.77
N THR A 242 -16.60 8.56 -18.90
CA THR A 242 -17.81 8.48 -19.72
C THR A 242 -18.51 7.13 -19.68
N TYR A 243 -17.94 6.13 -18.99
CA TYR A 243 -18.40 4.75 -19.07
C TYR A 243 -17.98 3.97 -17.82
N THR A 244 -18.97 3.45 -17.11
CA THR A 244 -18.81 2.45 -16.06
C THR A 244 -19.51 1.18 -16.53
N HIS A 245 -18.82 0.06 -16.44
CA HIS A 245 -19.41 -1.25 -16.65
C HIS A 245 -18.88 -2.21 -15.61
N ARG A 246 -19.80 -2.97 -15.02
CA ARG A 246 -19.52 -4.04 -14.09
C ARG A 246 -20.41 -5.20 -14.48
N ARG A 247 -19.83 -6.36 -14.71
CA ARG A 247 -20.59 -7.55 -15.08
C ARG A 247 -19.97 -8.76 -14.44
N ILE A 248 -20.84 -9.65 -14.00
CA ILE A 248 -20.48 -11.02 -13.71
C ILE A 248 -21.31 -11.94 -14.60
N THR A 249 -20.65 -12.93 -15.19
CA THR A 249 -21.30 -13.96 -15.99
C THR A 249 -20.75 -15.32 -15.59
N ILE A 250 -21.61 -16.32 -15.41
CA ILE A 250 -21.24 -17.71 -15.15
C ILE A 250 -21.72 -18.54 -16.34
N PHE A 251 -20.79 -19.27 -16.94
CA PHE A 251 -21.02 -20.20 -18.04
C PHE A 251 -20.81 -21.63 -17.55
N ASP A 252 -21.59 -22.57 -18.07
CA ASP A 252 -21.33 -24.00 -17.92
C ASP A 252 -20.40 -24.55 -19.00
N SER A 253 -20.18 -25.86 -18.98
CA SER A 253 -19.31 -26.58 -19.93
C SER A 253 -19.81 -26.54 -21.39
N GLY A 254 -21.11 -26.34 -21.60
CA GLY A 254 -21.70 -26.13 -22.92
C GLY A 254 -21.55 -24.70 -23.44
N GLY A 255 -21.03 -23.79 -22.62
CA GLY A 255 -20.97 -22.36 -22.91
C GLY A 255 -22.31 -21.64 -22.70
N GLU A 256 -23.31 -22.29 -22.10
CA GLU A 256 -24.58 -21.66 -21.77
C GLU A 256 -24.43 -20.74 -20.56
N VAL A 257 -25.07 -19.58 -20.61
CA VAL A 257 -25.03 -18.60 -19.52
C VAL A 257 -26.04 -19.02 -18.45
N ARG A 258 -25.54 -19.47 -17.30
CA ARG A 258 -26.36 -19.85 -16.14
C ARG A 258 -26.70 -18.67 -15.23
N PHE A 259 -25.84 -17.67 -15.20
CA PHE A 259 -26.07 -16.44 -14.45
C PHE A 259 -25.43 -15.24 -15.14
N ARG A 260 -26.14 -14.10 -15.12
CA ARG A 260 -25.60 -12.80 -15.52
C ARG A 260 -26.20 -11.70 -14.67
N LYS A 261 -25.33 -10.85 -14.13
CA LYS A 261 -25.73 -9.58 -13.51
C LYS A 261 -24.84 -8.47 -13.98
N SER A 262 -25.44 -7.36 -14.40
CA SER A 262 -24.71 -6.23 -14.95
C SER A 262 -25.15 -4.88 -14.39
N TYR A 263 -24.21 -3.95 -14.30
CA TYR A 263 -24.46 -2.54 -14.09
C TYR A 263 -23.70 -1.77 -15.16
N ARG A 264 -24.41 -0.86 -15.81
CA ARG A 264 -23.84 -0.01 -16.84
C ARG A 264 -24.25 1.42 -16.61
N LYS A 265 -23.31 2.31 -16.82
CA LYS A 265 -23.50 3.75 -16.86
C LYS A 265 -22.72 4.32 -18.02
N GLN A 266 -23.39 5.06 -18.89
CA GLN A 266 -22.77 5.69 -20.04
C GLN A 266 -23.20 7.15 -20.13
N ALA A 267 -22.24 8.03 -20.40
CA ALA A 267 -22.51 9.42 -20.69
C ALA A 267 -22.78 9.57 -22.19
N VAL A 268 -24.03 9.86 -22.54
CA VAL A 268 -24.45 10.17 -23.92
C VAL A 268 -24.53 11.68 -24.12
N PRO A 269 -24.38 12.20 -25.35
CA PRO A 269 -24.64 13.61 -25.64
C PRO A 269 -26.02 14.07 -25.12
N ALA A 270 -26.09 15.27 -24.54
CA ALA A 270 -27.34 15.83 -24.04
C ALA A 270 -28.36 16.07 -25.17
N ARG A 271 -29.65 16.19 -24.83
CA ARG A 271 -30.71 16.48 -25.81
C ARG A 271 -30.54 17.83 -26.51
N MET A 272 -29.95 18.80 -25.80
CA MET A 272 -29.67 20.15 -26.29
C MET A 272 -28.19 20.45 -26.15
N PHE A 273 -27.62 21.13 -27.15
CA PHE A 273 -26.25 21.62 -27.06
C PHE A 273 -26.10 22.56 -25.86
N HIS A 274 -25.11 22.30 -25.03
CA HIS A 274 -24.63 23.21 -23.99
C HIS A 274 -23.20 22.84 -23.63
N PHE A 275 -22.50 23.74 -22.95
CA PHE A 275 -21.26 23.42 -22.26
C PHE A 275 -21.57 23.02 -20.81
N GLY A 276 -21.14 21.82 -20.45
CA GLY A 276 -21.10 21.35 -19.06
C GLY A 276 -19.79 21.77 -18.40
N PHE A 277 -19.86 22.07 -17.11
CA PHE A 277 -18.70 22.39 -16.29
C PHE A 277 -18.45 21.27 -15.29
N GLN A 278 -17.20 20.79 -15.21
CA GLN A 278 -16.79 19.78 -14.23
C GLN A 278 -15.54 20.26 -13.48
N ALA A 279 -15.60 20.18 -12.15
CA ALA A 279 -14.48 20.43 -11.26
C ALA A 279 -14.22 19.21 -10.37
N ASN A 280 -12.97 18.76 -10.28
CA ASN A 280 -12.53 17.71 -9.37
C ASN A 280 -11.67 18.32 -8.26
N MET A 281 -12.09 18.11 -7.00
CA MET A 281 -11.44 18.67 -5.80
C MET A 281 -10.78 17.59 -4.92
N SER A 282 -10.57 16.38 -5.44
CA SER A 282 -10.02 15.28 -4.65
C SER A 282 -8.51 15.40 -4.47
N GLY A 283 -8.09 16.03 -3.37
CA GLY A 283 -6.76 15.88 -2.74
C GLY A 283 -5.53 16.43 -3.49
N GLY A 284 -5.73 17.19 -4.57
CA GLY A 284 -4.66 17.83 -5.36
C GLY A 284 -5.08 19.21 -5.90
N PRO A 285 -4.28 19.84 -6.79
CA PRO A 285 -4.69 21.10 -7.43
C PRO A 285 -6.03 20.93 -8.14
N VAL A 286 -6.90 21.93 -8.00
CA VAL A 286 -8.26 21.89 -8.54
C VAL A 286 -8.18 21.74 -10.06
N SER A 287 -8.68 20.61 -10.58
CA SER A 287 -8.81 20.42 -12.03
C SER A 287 -10.21 20.79 -12.44
N ALA A 288 -10.35 21.88 -13.21
CA ALA A 288 -11.61 22.37 -13.74
C ALA A 288 -11.57 22.40 -15.28
N SER A 289 -12.65 21.97 -15.92
CA SER A 289 -12.73 21.96 -17.39
C SER A 289 -14.18 22.04 -17.88
N PHE A 290 -14.36 22.62 -19.06
CA PHE A 290 -15.61 22.58 -19.80
C PHE A 290 -15.64 21.39 -20.77
N HIS A 291 -16.81 20.81 -20.97
CA HIS A 291 -17.05 19.76 -21.95
C HIS A 291 -18.40 19.98 -22.63
N VAL A 292 -18.62 19.33 -23.78
CA VAL A 292 -19.96 19.30 -24.38
C VAL A 292 -20.92 18.60 -23.42
N GLY A 293 -22.12 19.15 -23.28
CA GLY A 293 -23.18 18.67 -22.41
C GLY A 293 -23.50 17.19 -22.62
N ARG A 294 -23.62 16.46 -21.51
CA ARG A 294 -23.88 15.02 -21.51
C ARG A 294 -25.05 14.70 -20.59
N GLN A 295 -25.75 13.62 -20.89
CA GLN A 295 -26.75 13.00 -20.05
C GLN A 295 -26.26 11.61 -19.69
N LEU A 296 -26.43 11.20 -18.43
CA LEU A 296 -26.13 9.85 -18.01
C LEU A 296 -27.33 8.96 -18.27
N ILE A 297 -27.08 7.80 -18.89
CA ILE A 297 -28.01 6.68 -18.96
C ILE A 297 -27.41 5.54 -18.15
N GLU A 298 -28.26 4.86 -17.37
CA GLU A 298 -27.87 3.79 -16.45
C GLU A 298 -28.86 2.63 -16.58
N SER A 299 -28.37 1.40 -16.46
CA SER A 299 -29.15 0.16 -16.38
C SER A 299 -28.50 -0.77 -15.37
N GLY A 300 -29.32 -1.57 -14.69
CA GLY A 300 -28.90 -2.48 -13.63
C GLY A 300 -28.68 -1.82 -12.26
N GLU A 301 -28.12 -2.59 -11.34
CA GLU A 301 -27.98 -2.18 -9.93
C GLU A 301 -26.69 -1.39 -9.69
N ARG A 302 -26.79 -0.10 -9.34
CA ARG A 302 -25.61 0.76 -9.10
C ARG A 302 -24.66 0.28 -8.00
N SER A 303 -25.19 -0.43 -7.00
CA SER A 303 -24.43 -1.05 -5.91
C SER A 303 -23.75 -2.37 -6.30
N LEU A 304 -23.89 -2.84 -7.55
CA LEU A 304 -23.32 -4.11 -7.99
C LEU A 304 -21.81 -4.17 -7.71
N LYS A 305 -21.46 -5.14 -6.86
CA LYS A 305 -20.11 -5.67 -6.67
C LYS A 305 -20.08 -7.08 -7.27
N PRO A 306 -19.39 -7.29 -8.41
CA PRO A 306 -19.37 -8.59 -9.09
C PRO A 306 -18.95 -9.74 -8.18
N GLU A 307 -17.91 -9.55 -7.37
CA GLU A 307 -17.35 -10.57 -6.47
C GLU A 307 -18.36 -10.96 -5.38
N SER A 308 -19.04 -9.98 -4.77
CA SER A 308 -20.11 -10.24 -3.80
C SER A 308 -21.31 -10.95 -4.45
N ALA A 309 -21.66 -10.58 -5.69
CA ALA A 309 -22.76 -11.20 -6.42
C ALA A 309 -22.46 -12.67 -6.77
N LEU A 310 -21.20 -13.01 -7.08
CA LEU A 310 -20.76 -14.39 -7.28
C LEU A 310 -21.08 -15.24 -6.04
N LEU A 311 -20.59 -14.80 -4.88
CA LEU A 311 -20.71 -15.53 -3.61
C LEU A 311 -22.15 -15.66 -3.12
N GLN A 312 -23.06 -14.82 -3.61
CA GLN A 312 -24.50 -14.89 -3.30
C GLN A 312 -25.27 -15.80 -4.25
N THR A 313 -24.67 -16.21 -5.38
CA THR A 313 -25.33 -16.98 -6.43
C THR A 313 -24.90 -18.45 -6.43
N ILE A 314 -23.70 -18.72 -5.92
CA ILE A 314 -23.18 -20.09 -5.78
C ILE A 314 -23.52 -20.64 -4.40
N ASN A 315 -23.47 -21.96 -4.22
CA ASN A 315 -23.62 -22.62 -2.92
C ASN A 315 -22.41 -22.38 -2.00
N TYR A 316 -22.17 -21.12 -1.65
CA TYR A 316 -20.99 -20.65 -0.95
C TYR A 316 -21.00 -21.07 0.53
N ILE A 317 -19.93 -21.73 0.95
CA ILE A 317 -19.70 -22.10 2.35
C ILE A 317 -19.12 -20.89 3.09
N VAL A 318 -19.93 -20.28 3.96
CA VAL A 318 -19.49 -19.12 4.75
C VAL A 318 -18.41 -19.56 5.75
N PRO A 319 -17.20 -18.96 5.73
CA PRO A 319 -16.12 -19.33 6.63
C PRO A 319 -16.43 -18.95 8.07
N SER A 320 -15.95 -19.77 9.01
CA SER A 320 -16.04 -19.45 10.43
C SER A 320 -15.20 -18.22 10.78
N CYS A 321 -15.82 -17.26 11.46
CA CYS A 321 -15.16 -16.07 12.01
C CYS A 321 -14.94 -16.17 13.53
N ASP A 322 -14.98 -17.37 14.11
CA ASP A 322 -14.79 -17.58 15.55
C ASP A 322 -13.36 -17.25 15.97
N THR A 323 -13.22 -16.44 17.03
CA THR A 323 -11.96 -16.11 17.66
C THR A 323 -11.18 -17.31 18.18
N LYS A 324 -11.84 -18.45 18.45
CA LYS A 324 -11.17 -19.70 18.80
C LYS A 324 -10.16 -20.15 17.75
N ALA A 325 -10.35 -19.81 16.48
CA ALA A 325 -9.38 -20.06 15.41
C ALA A 325 -7.99 -19.49 15.72
N LEU A 326 -7.95 -18.32 16.36
CA LEU A 326 -6.70 -17.66 16.75
C LEU A 326 -6.00 -18.39 17.89
N GLU A 327 -6.78 -18.96 18.80
CA GLU A 327 -6.27 -19.78 19.92
C GLU A 327 -5.74 -21.11 19.40
N VAL A 328 -6.49 -21.78 18.51
CA VAL A 328 -6.03 -23.02 17.86
C VAL A 328 -4.74 -22.80 17.08
N LEU A 329 -4.63 -21.72 16.29
CA LEU A 329 -3.39 -21.39 15.60
C LEU A 329 -2.23 -21.17 16.58
N ARG A 330 -2.46 -20.43 17.66
CA ARG A 330 -1.45 -20.17 18.69
C ARG A 330 -0.98 -21.48 19.31
N ASP A 331 -1.89 -22.35 19.71
CA ASP A 331 -1.58 -23.61 20.39
C ASP A 331 -0.86 -24.59 19.46
N GLN A 332 -1.26 -24.67 18.18
CA GLN A 332 -0.54 -25.48 17.20
C GLN A 332 0.85 -24.92 16.86
N THR A 333 1.00 -23.60 16.86
CA THR A 333 2.33 -22.98 16.71
C THR A 333 3.23 -23.36 17.88
N VAL A 334 2.71 -23.33 19.11
CA VAL A 334 3.45 -23.79 20.30
C VAL A 334 3.83 -25.26 20.16
N GLN A 335 2.89 -26.13 19.80
CA GLN A 335 3.17 -27.56 19.60
C GLN A 335 4.23 -27.82 18.51
N ALA A 336 4.17 -27.08 17.39
CA ALA A 336 5.15 -27.21 16.32
C ALA A 336 6.56 -26.76 16.77
N LEU A 337 6.65 -25.75 17.64
CA LEU A 337 7.95 -25.34 18.20
C LEU A 337 8.45 -26.33 19.25
N ASP A 338 7.56 -26.94 20.04
CA ASP A 338 7.92 -27.94 21.06
C ASP A 338 8.33 -29.30 20.46
N ASP A 339 7.85 -29.63 19.26
CA ASP A 339 8.20 -30.88 18.56
C ASP A 339 9.54 -30.73 17.81
N PRO A 340 10.62 -31.41 18.22
CA PRO A 340 11.90 -31.34 17.52
C PRO A 340 11.82 -31.85 16.07
N MET A 341 10.87 -32.74 15.76
CA MET A 341 10.67 -33.35 14.44
C MET A 341 9.57 -32.65 13.62
N ALA A 342 9.12 -31.46 14.05
CA ALA A 342 8.12 -30.70 13.33
C ALA A 342 8.50 -30.50 11.85
N THR A 343 7.55 -30.82 10.97
CA THR A 343 7.71 -30.62 9.53
C THR A 343 7.81 -29.14 9.17
N THR A 344 8.41 -28.84 8.02
CA THR A 344 8.48 -27.47 7.48
C THR A 344 7.10 -26.83 7.31
N ALA A 345 6.06 -27.62 6.99
CA ALA A 345 4.68 -27.15 6.90
C ALA A 345 4.11 -26.72 8.27
N GLN A 346 4.42 -27.47 9.33
CA GLN A 346 4.02 -27.11 10.70
C GLN A 346 4.80 -25.90 11.21
N LEU A 347 6.09 -25.80 10.90
CA LEU A 347 6.90 -24.64 11.29
C LEU A 347 6.48 -23.34 10.58
N ASP A 348 5.87 -23.41 9.38
CA ASP A 348 5.32 -22.22 8.71
C ASP A 348 4.16 -21.59 9.51
N LEU A 349 3.50 -22.33 10.42
CA LEU A 349 2.50 -21.77 11.35
C LEU A 349 3.07 -20.57 12.11
N SER A 350 4.33 -20.64 12.53
CA SER A 350 5.05 -19.56 13.22
C SER A 350 5.08 -18.29 12.39
N ARG A 351 5.45 -18.41 11.11
CA ARG A 351 5.49 -17.28 10.17
C ARG A 351 4.09 -16.69 9.96
N ARG A 352 3.08 -17.54 9.81
CA ARG A 352 1.69 -17.09 9.61
C ARG A 352 1.11 -16.44 10.86
N TYR A 353 1.42 -16.95 12.03
CA TYR A 353 1.06 -16.33 13.31
C TYR A 353 1.64 -14.91 13.42
N LEU A 354 2.92 -14.70 13.08
CA LEU A 354 3.50 -13.36 13.02
C LEU A 354 2.79 -12.45 12.00
N GLY A 355 2.35 -13.02 10.87
CA GLY A 355 1.62 -12.31 9.82
C GLY A 355 0.26 -11.74 10.24
N LEU A 356 -0.33 -12.23 11.34
CA LEU A 356 -1.61 -11.73 11.84
C LEU A 356 -1.49 -10.36 12.54
N PHE A 357 -0.30 -9.89 12.88
CA PHE A 357 -0.12 -8.65 13.63
C PHE A 357 0.04 -7.43 12.73
N PHE A 358 -0.55 -6.32 13.16
CA PHE A 358 -0.35 -5.00 12.56
C PHE A 358 -0.16 -3.95 13.67
N PHE A 359 0.97 -4.08 14.37
CA PHE A 359 1.38 -3.28 15.52
C PHE A 359 0.41 -3.35 16.71
N ASP A 360 -0.33 -4.45 16.81
CA ASP A 360 -1.40 -4.67 17.78
C ASP A 360 -1.16 -5.89 18.68
N THR A 361 0.10 -6.29 18.84
CA THR A 361 0.55 -7.32 19.78
C THR A 361 0.14 -7.02 21.22
N LYS A 362 -0.18 -8.06 21.99
CA LYS A 362 -0.45 -7.96 23.43
C LYS A 362 0.68 -8.62 24.24
N PRO A 363 0.84 -8.27 25.54
CA PRO A 363 1.86 -8.89 26.40
C PRO A 363 1.86 -10.42 26.39
N ARG A 364 0.69 -11.05 26.32
CA ARG A 364 0.55 -12.51 26.22
C ARG A 364 1.16 -13.12 24.95
N ASP A 365 1.33 -12.34 23.88
CA ASP A 365 1.86 -12.79 22.60
C ASP A 365 3.40 -12.75 22.57
N HIS A 366 4.01 -11.91 23.40
CA HIS A 366 5.46 -11.64 23.37
C HIS A 366 6.30 -12.90 23.59
N ALA A 367 5.93 -13.75 24.56
CA ALA A 367 6.67 -14.98 24.85
C ALA A 367 6.71 -15.94 23.66
N LEU A 368 5.58 -16.10 22.95
CA LEU A 368 5.54 -16.95 21.75
C LEU A 368 6.31 -16.31 20.59
N ILE A 369 6.18 -14.99 20.41
CA ILE A 369 6.94 -14.27 19.38
C ILE A 369 8.44 -14.40 19.63
N ALA A 370 8.90 -14.26 20.87
CA ALA A 370 10.31 -14.47 21.24
C ALA A 370 10.78 -15.90 20.92
N ARG A 371 9.98 -16.91 21.27
CA ARG A 371 10.28 -18.30 20.92
C ARG A 371 10.38 -18.54 19.41
N ILE A 372 9.46 -17.96 18.62
CA ILE A 372 9.52 -18.02 17.15
C ILE A 372 10.81 -17.37 16.64
N MET A 373 11.22 -16.24 17.21
CA MET A 373 12.42 -15.53 16.82
C MET A 373 13.70 -16.28 17.21
N ALA A 374 13.72 -17.02 18.32
CA ALA A 374 14.89 -17.79 18.75
C ALA A 374 15.01 -19.19 18.11
N ASP A 375 13.99 -19.68 17.39
CA ASP A 375 14.03 -21.01 16.76
C ASP A 375 14.69 -20.97 15.36
N ASP A 376 15.88 -21.56 15.23
CA ASP A 376 16.66 -21.65 13.98
C ASP A 376 15.96 -22.43 12.85
N ARG A 377 15.00 -23.31 13.18
CA ARG A 377 14.24 -24.06 12.17
C ARG A 377 13.20 -23.18 11.47
N VAL A 378 12.80 -22.06 12.09
CA VAL A 378 11.84 -21.11 11.50
C VAL A 378 12.58 -20.13 10.58
N ARG A 379 12.17 -20.10 9.30
CA ARG A 379 12.81 -19.28 8.25
C ARG A 379 11.82 -18.30 7.60
N ASP A 380 12.36 -17.38 6.78
CA ASP A 380 11.61 -16.46 5.91
C ASP A 380 10.61 -15.51 6.62
N ILE A 381 10.95 -15.04 7.82
CA ILE A 381 10.08 -14.19 8.66
C ILE A 381 10.23 -12.68 8.41
N ASP A 382 11.13 -12.26 7.52
CA ASP A 382 11.52 -10.86 7.26
C ASP A 382 10.36 -9.92 7.01
N THR A 383 9.32 -10.39 6.32
CA THR A 383 8.18 -9.55 5.95
C THR A 383 7.18 -9.45 7.09
N GLN A 384 6.93 -10.56 7.78
CA GLN A 384 5.92 -10.69 8.81
C GLN A 384 6.32 -9.96 10.09
N ILE A 385 7.58 -10.12 10.53
CA ILE A 385 8.06 -9.53 11.79
C ILE A 385 8.01 -8.00 11.79
N LYS A 386 8.15 -7.37 10.62
CA LYS A 386 8.15 -5.91 10.47
C LYS A 386 6.86 -5.24 10.91
N ASN A 387 5.75 -5.97 10.88
CA ASN A 387 4.43 -5.47 11.29
C ASN A 387 4.05 -5.87 12.72
N VAL A 388 4.91 -6.61 13.43
CA VAL A 388 4.62 -7.09 14.78
C VAL A 388 4.81 -5.96 15.79
N PHE A 389 5.97 -5.30 15.79
CA PHE A 389 6.29 -4.20 16.70
C PHE A 389 6.68 -2.93 15.95
N SER A 390 6.23 -1.78 16.46
CA SER A 390 6.73 -0.49 15.98
C SER A 390 8.08 -0.15 16.61
N LYS A 391 8.86 0.75 15.98
CA LYS A 391 10.26 1.02 16.34
C LYS A 391 10.51 1.30 17.82
N ASN A 392 9.63 2.08 18.44
CA ASN A 392 9.79 2.52 19.82
C ASN A 392 8.84 1.79 20.79
N LYS A 393 8.22 0.69 20.34
CA LYS A 393 7.31 -0.13 21.16
C LYS A 393 7.71 -1.61 21.16
N THR A 394 8.93 -1.92 20.75
CA THR A 394 9.45 -3.28 20.86
C THR A 394 9.71 -3.57 22.35
N PRO A 395 9.09 -4.62 22.93
CA PRO A 395 9.27 -4.93 24.35
C PRO A 395 10.70 -5.40 24.65
N VAL A 396 11.24 -5.00 25.81
CA VAL A 396 12.61 -5.40 26.24
C VAL A 396 12.76 -6.93 26.36
N VAL A 397 11.68 -7.67 26.65
CA VAL A 397 11.70 -9.15 26.68
C VAL A 397 12.08 -9.79 25.34
N MET A 398 12.07 -9.01 24.24
CA MET A 398 12.51 -9.48 22.92
C MET A 398 14.03 -9.44 22.74
N ARG A 399 14.78 -8.90 23.71
CA ARG A 399 16.24 -8.67 23.61
C ARG A 399 16.97 -9.93 23.14
N ASP A 400 16.87 -11.00 23.92
CA ASP A 400 17.65 -12.23 23.71
C ASP A 400 17.25 -12.86 22.37
N ALA A 401 15.96 -13.11 22.16
CA ALA A 401 15.47 -13.70 20.91
C ALA A 401 15.82 -12.92 19.63
N PHE A 402 16.01 -11.60 19.72
CA PHE A 402 16.49 -10.80 18.58
C PHE A 402 18.01 -10.89 18.41
N VAL A 403 18.78 -10.97 19.49
CA VAL A 403 20.21 -11.24 19.47
C VAL A 403 20.46 -12.62 18.83
N ASP A 404 19.78 -13.66 19.32
CA ASP A 404 19.88 -15.04 18.80
C ASP A 404 19.60 -15.05 17.29
N ARG A 405 18.51 -14.39 16.85
CA ARG A 405 18.17 -14.33 15.43
C ARG A 405 19.21 -13.60 14.61
N ILE A 406 19.83 -12.54 15.12
CA ILE A 406 20.89 -11.83 14.39
C ILE A 406 22.08 -12.76 14.14
N ALA A 407 22.44 -13.60 15.12
CA ALA A 407 23.55 -14.52 15.06
C ALA A 407 23.34 -15.68 14.06
N MET A 408 22.10 -16.12 13.83
CA MET A 408 21.79 -17.24 12.92
C MET A 408 22.24 -16.99 11.47
N ASP A 409 22.85 -18.00 10.85
CA ASP A 409 23.42 -17.94 9.49
C ASP A 409 22.40 -17.57 8.41
N HIS A 410 21.19 -18.10 8.55
CA HIS A 410 20.15 -17.97 7.53
C HIS A 410 19.38 -16.62 7.63
N THR A 411 19.73 -15.76 8.60
CA THR A 411 19.09 -14.45 8.77
C THR A 411 19.58 -13.48 7.70
N SER A 412 18.66 -12.89 6.93
CA SER A 412 19.03 -11.96 5.86
C SER A 412 19.65 -10.67 6.43
N ALA A 413 20.52 -10.01 5.67
CA ALA A 413 21.10 -8.72 6.03
C ALA A 413 20.03 -7.65 6.33
N ASN A 414 18.91 -7.68 5.61
CA ASN A 414 17.79 -6.75 5.83
C ASN A 414 17.09 -7.01 7.17
N LEU A 415 16.96 -8.28 7.58
CA LEU A 415 16.38 -8.63 8.87
C LEU A 415 17.35 -8.30 10.00
N ARG A 416 18.64 -8.63 9.87
CA ARG A 416 19.68 -8.25 10.85
C ARG A 416 19.68 -6.76 11.12
N HIS A 417 19.68 -5.93 10.07
CA HIS A 417 19.59 -4.48 10.20
C HIS A 417 18.32 -4.03 10.92
N TRP A 418 17.16 -4.58 10.54
CA TRP A 418 15.88 -4.22 11.15
C TRP A 418 15.81 -4.56 12.63
N LEU A 419 16.31 -5.74 13.03
CA LEU A 419 16.36 -6.17 14.43
C LEU A 419 17.33 -5.29 15.22
N ALA A 420 18.51 -5.03 14.69
CA ALA A 420 19.51 -4.15 15.28
C ALA A 420 18.97 -2.74 15.55
N GLU A 421 18.17 -2.16 14.63
CA GLU A 421 17.52 -0.86 14.87
C GLU A 421 16.57 -0.86 16.08
N ARG A 422 15.92 -1.99 16.38
CA ARG A 422 15.00 -2.13 17.52
C ARG A 422 15.77 -2.32 18.81
N LEU A 423 16.80 -3.15 18.79
CA LEU A 423 17.69 -3.34 19.94
C LEU A 423 18.40 -2.03 20.31
N ALA A 424 18.84 -1.26 19.32
CA ALA A 424 19.44 0.05 19.55
C ALA A 424 18.47 1.07 20.18
N SER A 425 17.16 0.91 20.05
CA SER A 425 16.18 1.82 20.66
C SER A 425 15.82 1.47 22.11
N PHE A 426 16.34 0.37 22.66
CA PHE A 426 16.10 -0.04 24.04
C PHE A 426 16.71 0.96 25.04
N PRO A 427 16.18 1.00 26.29
CA PRO A 427 16.73 1.83 27.35
C PRO A 427 18.23 1.58 27.58
N HIS A 428 18.96 2.62 27.95
CA HIS A 428 20.39 2.50 28.24
C HIS A 428 20.62 1.51 29.39
N GLY A 429 21.68 0.71 29.29
CA GLY A 429 22.02 -0.33 30.26
C GLY A 429 21.32 -1.68 30.02
N THR A 430 20.47 -1.80 28.98
CA THR A 430 19.82 -3.09 28.65
C THR A 430 20.84 -4.17 28.29
N PHE A 431 21.99 -3.78 27.75
CA PHE A 431 23.10 -4.66 27.37
C PHE A 431 24.30 -4.55 28.33
N ALA A 432 24.09 -4.10 29.58
CA ALA A 432 25.18 -3.94 30.53
C ALA A 432 25.76 -5.27 31.03
N ASN A 433 24.96 -6.35 30.98
CA ASN A 433 25.42 -7.68 31.32
C ASN A 433 26.22 -8.28 30.16
N LEU A 434 27.40 -8.82 30.46
CA LEU A 434 28.23 -9.54 29.50
C LEU A 434 27.57 -10.87 29.16
N ASP A 435 26.95 -10.90 28.00
CA ASP A 435 26.34 -12.08 27.39
C ASP A 435 27.22 -12.54 26.23
N GLU A 436 27.63 -13.81 26.23
CA GLU A 436 28.61 -14.36 25.28
C GLU A 436 28.07 -14.33 23.85
N GLU A 437 26.82 -14.75 23.64
CA GLU A 437 26.16 -14.77 22.33
C GLU A 437 26.01 -13.36 21.73
N TYR A 438 25.74 -12.36 22.58
CA TYR A 438 25.72 -10.95 22.15
C TYR A 438 27.11 -10.46 21.74
N LEU A 439 28.17 -10.88 22.43
CA LEU A 439 29.53 -10.47 22.10
C LEU A 439 30.05 -11.11 20.81
N GLU A 440 29.66 -12.36 20.53
CA GLU A 440 30.02 -13.10 19.32
C GLU A 440 29.60 -12.37 18.04
N ILE A 441 28.45 -11.67 18.06
CA ILE A 441 28.00 -10.83 16.94
C ILE A 441 29.08 -9.81 16.52
N PHE A 442 29.77 -9.23 17.50
CA PHE A 442 30.79 -8.21 17.27
C PHE A 442 32.16 -8.78 16.95
N ASP A 443 32.37 -10.07 17.15
CA ASP A 443 33.58 -10.77 16.75
C ASP A 443 33.50 -11.28 15.30
N SER A 444 32.32 -11.18 14.67
CA SER A 444 32.09 -11.48 13.25
C SER A 444 31.87 -10.20 12.39
N PRO A 445 32.87 -9.78 11.58
CA PRO A 445 32.75 -8.64 10.67
C PRO A 445 31.55 -8.68 9.75
N GLU A 446 31.19 -9.85 9.25
CA GLU A 446 30.04 -9.98 8.36
C GLU A 446 28.73 -9.66 9.08
N ILE A 447 28.56 -10.15 10.31
CA ILE A 447 27.32 -10.00 11.07
C ILE A 447 27.17 -8.56 11.57
N TYR A 448 28.17 -8.00 12.26
CA TYR A 448 28.02 -6.64 12.79
C TYR A 448 27.92 -5.57 11.68
N GLN A 449 28.48 -5.82 10.49
CA GLN A 449 28.30 -4.90 9.35
C GLN A 449 26.84 -4.86 8.90
N GLN A 450 26.16 -6.00 8.89
CA GLN A 450 24.74 -6.08 8.55
C GLN A 450 23.84 -5.60 9.70
N ALA A 451 24.27 -5.82 10.94
CA ALA A 451 23.60 -5.39 12.17
C ALA A 451 24.15 -4.06 12.73
N ALA A 452 24.71 -3.19 11.89
CA ALA A 452 25.46 -1.99 12.31
C ALA A 452 24.76 -1.08 13.35
N PRO A 453 23.43 -0.87 13.36
CA PRO A 453 22.78 -0.11 14.44
C PRO A 453 23.03 -0.66 15.85
N LEU A 454 23.28 -1.97 15.98
CA LEU A 454 23.56 -2.63 17.26
C LEU A 454 24.89 -2.17 17.87
N ILE A 455 25.83 -1.63 17.08
CA ILE A 455 27.09 -1.07 17.61
C ILE A 455 26.83 -0.01 18.68
N ALA A 456 25.74 0.74 18.57
CA ALA A 456 25.34 1.74 19.56
C ALA A 456 25.17 1.15 20.98
N THR A 457 24.80 -0.13 21.10
CA THR A 457 24.55 -0.78 22.40
C THR A 457 25.84 -1.25 23.08
N LEU A 458 27.00 -1.27 22.40
CA LEU A 458 28.29 -1.55 23.05
C LEU A 458 28.60 -0.58 24.19
N ALA A 459 28.09 0.64 24.13
CA ALA A 459 28.24 1.64 25.18
C ALA A 459 27.74 1.15 26.56
N ASP A 460 26.75 0.25 26.58
CA ASP A 460 26.18 -0.28 27.83
C ASP A 460 27.19 -1.14 28.61
N LEU A 461 28.21 -1.71 27.96
CA LEU A 461 29.26 -2.53 28.59
C LEU A 461 30.30 -1.69 29.37
N GLY A 462 30.20 -0.36 29.29
CA GLY A 462 31.14 0.59 29.85
C GLY A 462 32.44 0.71 29.04
N PRO A 463 33.25 1.75 29.32
CA PRO A 463 34.38 2.15 28.48
C PRO A 463 35.48 1.09 28.39
N LYS A 464 35.69 0.32 29.46
CA LYS A 464 36.72 -0.73 29.52
C LYS A 464 36.51 -1.82 28.46
N HIS A 465 35.27 -2.19 28.17
CA HIS A 465 34.93 -3.24 27.21
C HIS A 465 34.50 -2.67 25.86
N ALA A 466 33.82 -1.52 25.84
CA ALA A 466 33.32 -0.90 24.63
C ALA A 466 34.44 -0.30 23.76
N MET A 467 35.37 0.46 24.37
CA MET A 467 36.36 1.24 23.61
C MET A 467 37.27 0.37 22.74
N PRO A 468 37.85 -0.76 23.22
CA PRO A 468 38.69 -1.61 22.38
C PRO A 468 37.96 -2.13 21.14
N LYS A 469 36.68 -2.52 21.27
CA LYS A 469 35.87 -2.98 20.13
C LYS A 469 35.52 -1.84 19.18
N LEU A 470 35.13 -0.67 19.71
CA LEU A 470 34.82 0.51 18.90
C LEU A 470 36.03 1.01 18.11
N ASP A 471 37.23 1.01 18.70
CA ASP A 471 38.46 1.40 18.02
C ASP A 471 38.80 0.43 16.88
N ALA A 472 38.73 -0.89 17.12
CA ALA A 472 38.94 -1.90 16.10
C ALA A 472 37.89 -1.80 14.96
N MET A 473 36.62 -1.56 15.29
CA MET A 473 35.56 -1.33 14.31
C MET A 473 35.79 -0.04 13.52
N LEU A 474 36.27 1.03 14.14
CA LEU A 474 36.61 2.28 13.45
C LEU A 474 37.74 2.07 12.44
N ASP A 475 38.81 1.38 12.83
CA ASP A 475 39.94 1.09 11.93
C ASP A 475 39.52 0.21 10.75
N SER A 476 38.73 -0.84 10.99
CA SER A 476 38.17 -1.67 9.91
C SER A 476 37.22 -0.89 8.99
N THR A 477 36.38 -0.02 9.55
CA THR A 477 35.42 0.79 8.79
C THR A 477 36.12 1.82 7.91
N VAL A 478 37.17 2.47 8.42
CA VAL A 478 37.96 3.47 7.67
C VAL A 478 38.63 2.84 6.44
N ALA A 479 38.96 1.55 6.49
CA ALA A 479 39.55 0.81 5.37
C ALA A 479 38.55 0.49 4.22
N ILE A 480 37.23 0.59 4.46
CA ILE A 480 36.22 0.32 3.43
C ILE A 480 36.23 1.45 2.37
N PRO A 481 36.35 1.15 1.06
CA PRO A 481 36.53 2.19 0.02
C PRO A 481 35.34 3.12 -0.17
N HIS A 482 34.11 2.59 -0.13
CA HIS A 482 32.91 3.33 -0.50
C HIS A 482 32.20 3.92 0.72
N TRP A 483 31.84 5.22 0.66
CA TRP A 483 31.09 5.89 1.73
C TRP A 483 29.74 5.23 2.02
N ARG A 484 29.05 4.74 0.98
CA ARG A 484 27.73 4.10 1.12
C ARG A 484 27.75 2.94 2.11
N ASP A 485 28.81 2.15 2.07
CA ASP A 485 28.94 0.95 2.90
C ASP A 485 29.46 1.29 4.30
N ARG A 486 30.31 2.33 4.41
CA ARG A 486 30.80 2.87 5.70
C ARG A 486 29.74 3.56 6.52
N ARG A 487 28.80 4.26 5.88
CA ARG A 487 27.92 5.23 6.55
C ARG A 487 27.20 4.64 7.76
N VAL A 488 26.65 3.43 7.63
CA VAL A 488 25.84 2.81 8.68
C VAL A 488 26.71 2.37 9.86
N LEU A 489 27.93 1.91 9.61
CA LEU A 489 28.91 1.57 10.67
C LEU A 489 29.35 2.82 11.43
N ILE A 490 29.67 3.89 10.71
CA ILE A 490 30.01 5.19 11.30
C ILE A 490 28.85 5.76 12.12
N GLU A 491 27.62 5.61 11.65
CA GLU A 491 26.41 5.94 12.43
C GLU A 491 26.37 5.16 13.76
N GLY A 492 26.54 3.84 13.73
CA GLY A 492 26.57 3.00 14.94
C GLY A 492 27.68 3.39 15.93
N ILE A 493 28.90 3.61 15.44
CA ILE A 493 30.06 4.02 16.26
C ILE A 493 29.79 5.39 16.91
N ARG A 494 29.28 6.37 16.16
CA ARG A 494 28.95 7.70 16.70
C ARG A 494 27.93 7.61 17.82
N GLU A 495 26.86 6.84 17.63
CA GLU A 495 25.82 6.66 18.65
C GLU A 495 26.39 6.00 19.91
N ALA A 496 27.30 5.02 19.78
CA ALA A 496 27.98 4.42 20.93
C ALA A 496 28.82 5.47 21.69
N LEU A 497 29.60 6.29 20.98
CA LEU A 497 30.44 7.33 21.57
C LEU A 497 29.59 8.43 22.26
N ILE A 498 28.45 8.80 21.67
CA ILE A 498 27.49 9.75 22.26
C ILE A 498 26.97 9.24 23.61
N ARG A 499 26.65 7.93 23.67
CA ARG A 499 26.15 7.26 24.88
C ARG A 499 27.21 7.16 25.97
N LEU A 500 28.44 6.80 25.61
CA LEU A 500 29.58 6.80 26.55
C LEU A 500 29.91 8.21 27.06
N GLY A 501 29.70 9.22 26.22
CA GLY A 501 29.92 10.63 26.58
C GLY A 501 31.38 10.87 27.01
N PRO A 502 31.65 11.58 28.12
CA PRO A 502 33.00 11.90 28.57
C PRO A 502 33.92 10.68 28.81
N GLN A 503 33.34 9.51 29.05
CA GLN A 503 34.09 8.27 29.26
C GLN A 503 34.79 7.78 27.98
N ALA A 504 34.41 8.28 26.81
CA ALA A 504 35.07 7.97 25.53
C ALA A 504 36.18 8.97 25.16
N SER A 505 36.53 9.92 26.04
CA SER A 505 37.51 10.99 25.78
C SER A 505 38.86 10.51 25.23
N ALA A 506 39.29 9.28 25.54
CA ALA A 506 40.50 8.67 25.00
C ALA A 506 40.52 8.57 23.45
N ALA A 507 39.36 8.48 22.79
CA ALA A 507 39.27 8.42 21.33
C ALA A 507 39.23 9.80 20.64
N VAL A 508 39.11 10.90 21.40
CA VAL A 508 39.01 12.27 20.85
C VAL A 508 40.14 12.61 19.89
N PRO A 509 41.44 12.41 20.23
CA PRO A 509 42.54 12.80 19.36
C PRO A 509 42.48 12.09 17.99
N ARG A 510 42.14 10.79 18.01
CA ARG A 510 42.01 9.97 16.80
C ARG A 510 40.84 10.43 15.93
N ILE A 511 39.69 10.73 16.53
CA ILE A 511 38.52 11.23 15.79
C ILE A 511 38.83 12.60 15.16
N GLN A 512 39.49 13.51 15.88
CA GLN A 512 39.89 14.81 15.35
C GLN A 512 40.87 14.68 14.17
N GLU A 513 41.84 13.76 14.26
CA GLU A 513 42.75 13.43 13.16
C GLU A 513 41.98 12.97 11.90
N LEU A 514 41.10 11.99 12.05
CA LEU A 514 40.28 11.47 10.94
C LEU A 514 39.30 12.52 10.39
N PHE A 515 38.80 13.41 11.25
CA PHE A 515 37.90 14.50 10.86
C PHE A 515 38.60 15.50 9.93
N LEU A 516 39.86 15.85 10.24
CA LEU A 516 40.62 16.85 9.49
C LEU A 516 41.29 16.29 8.22
N ARG A 517 41.45 14.97 8.11
CA ARG A 517 42.00 14.31 6.91
C ARG A 517 41.20 14.65 5.64
N ARG A 518 41.90 14.74 4.50
CA ARG A 518 41.32 15.03 3.17
C ARG A 518 41.68 13.96 2.12
N PRO A 519 40.71 13.25 1.55
CA PRO A 519 39.29 13.17 1.97
C PRO A 519 39.16 12.55 3.37
N SER A 520 38.12 12.93 4.13
CA SER A 520 37.89 12.34 5.45
C SER A 520 37.25 10.97 5.29
N PRO A 521 37.74 9.92 5.99
CA PRO A 521 37.17 8.58 5.89
C PRO A 521 35.90 8.40 6.75
N ILE A 522 35.61 9.33 7.65
CA ILE A 522 34.49 9.23 8.61
C ILE A 522 33.31 10.15 8.26
N MET A 523 33.39 10.92 7.18
CA MET A 523 32.31 11.82 6.74
C MET A 523 32.33 12.04 5.22
N ASN A 524 31.18 12.39 4.64
CA ASN A 524 31.07 12.69 3.21
C ASN A 524 30.44 14.07 2.92
N ASN A 525 29.68 14.63 3.86
CA ASN A 525 29.02 15.93 3.68
C ASN A 525 29.07 16.79 4.96
N ALA A 526 28.57 18.03 4.87
CA ALA A 526 28.54 18.97 5.99
C ALA A 526 27.67 18.49 7.17
N GLY A 527 26.57 17.79 6.91
CA GLY A 527 25.72 17.22 7.95
C GLY A 527 26.42 16.12 8.77
N ASP A 528 27.23 15.29 8.11
CA ASP A 528 28.07 14.30 8.80
C ASP A 528 29.10 14.99 9.70
N ALA A 529 29.69 16.10 9.23
CA ALA A 529 30.63 16.89 10.00
C ALA A 529 29.97 17.49 11.26
N ASP A 530 28.74 17.99 11.16
CA ASP A 530 27.99 18.51 12.31
C ASP A 530 27.61 17.41 13.30
N GLN A 531 27.30 16.21 12.82
CA GLN A 531 27.08 15.05 13.68
C GLN A 531 28.36 14.66 14.44
N TRP A 532 29.53 14.66 13.79
CA TRP A 532 30.81 14.40 14.48
C TRP A 532 31.20 15.49 15.47
N ARG A 533 30.93 16.77 15.18
CA ARG A 533 31.13 17.85 16.15
C ARG A 533 30.26 17.66 17.40
N PHE A 534 29.00 17.25 17.21
CA PHE A 534 28.13 16.89 18.32
C PHE A 534 28.67 15.71 19.15
N VAL A 535 29.18 14.66 18.49
CA VAL A 535 29.83 13.52 19.17
C VAL A 535 31.02 13.99 20.01
N LEU A 536 31.93 14.79 19.43
CA LEU A 536 33.12 15.31 20.13
C LEU A 536 32.73 16.17 21.34
N ALA A 537 31.71 17.02 21.21
CA ALA A 537 31.22 17.82 22.32
C ALA A 537 30.63 16.92 23.44
N ARG A 538 29.88 15.87 23.08
CA ARG A 538 29.38 14.86 24.04
C ARG A 538 30.51 14.10 24.74
N MET A 539 31.65 13.93 24.09
CA MET A 539 32.87 13.33 24.65
C MET A 539 33.67 14.27 25.56
N GLY A 540 33.23 15.52 25.75
CA GLY A 540 33.84 16.49 26.64
C GLY A 540 34.76 17.51 25.95
N VAL A 541 34.77 17.59 24.62
CA VAL A 541 35.47 18.66 23.90
C VAL A 541 34.66 19.96 24.04
N SER A 542 35.33 21.07 24.39
CA SER A 542 34.68 22.38 24.47
C SER A 542 34.14 22.79 23.10
N ILE A 543 33.10 23.61 23.04
CA ILE A 543 32.50 24.05 21.76
C ILE A 543 33.53 24.86 20.96
N GLU A 544 34.37 25.61 21.66
CA GLU A 544 35.43 26.44 21.12
C GLU A 544 36.56 25.62 20.48
N ASP A 545 36.82 24.41 21.01
CA ASP A 545 37.89 23.50 20.54
C ASP A 545 37.41 22.48 19.50
N LEU A 546 36.18 22.59 19.00
CA LEU A 546 35.65 21.70 17.97
C LEU A 546 36.39 21.89 16.63
N PRO A 547 36.62 20.81 15.86
CA PRO A 547 37.39 20.90 14.63
C PRO A 547 36.67 21.74 13.56
N ILE A 548 37.40 22.73 13.06
CA ILE A 548 36.99 23.66 12.01
C ILE A 548 37.87 23.43 10.78
N PHE A 549 37.27 23.50 9.59
CA PHE A 549 38.05 23.39 8.36
C PHE A 549 38.67 24.73 7.99
N PRO A 550 39.93 24.74 7.49
CA PRO A 550 40.70 25.97 7.29
C PRO A 550 40.06 26.98 6.32
N ASN A 551 39.17 26.53 5.43
CA ASN A 551 38.55 27.37 4.40
C ASN A 551 37.10 27.80 4.75
N GLN A 552 36.64 27.60 5.99
CA GLN A 552 35.30 28.01 6.42
C GLN A 552 35.26 29.49 6.77
N SER A 553 34.21 30.19 6.31
CA SER A 553 34.01 31.59 6.70
C SER A 553 33.65 31.71 8.19
N PRO A 554 34.01 32.82 8.86
CA PRO A 554 33.69 33.03 10.28
C PRO A 554 32.19 32.88 10.58
N GLN A 555 31.32 33.39 9.71
CA GLN A 555 29.87 33.25 9.84
C GLN A 555 29.39 31.78 9.75
N SER A 556 30.05 30.95 8.95
CA SER A 556 29.73 29.52 8.87
C SER A 556 30.20 28.78 10.11
N VAL A 557 31.34 29.15 10.68
CA VAL A 557 31.86 28.56 11.92
C VAL A 557 30.91 28.84 13.06
N GLU A 558 30.55 30.10 13.28
CA GLU A 558 29.62 30.52 14.33
C GLU A 558 28.26 29.79 14.23
N ARG A 559 27.71 29.69 13.01
CA ARG A 559 26.47 28.96 12.76
C ARG A 559 26.57 27.49 13.16
N ASN A 560 27.63 26.80 12.76
CA ASN A 560 27.82 25.38 13.05
C ASN A 560 27.98 25.14 14.55
N LEU A 561 28.80 25.95 15.24
CA LEU A 561 29.00 25.85 16.69
C LEU A 561 27.69 26.09 17.45
N ARG A 562 26.90 27.08 17.04
CA ARG A 562 25.58 27.35 17.62
C ARG A 562 24.62 26.18 17.43
N GLN A 563 24.61 25.55 16.25
CA GLN A 563 23.77 24.38 16.00
C GLN A 563 24.16 23.18 16.88
N VAL A 564 25.46 23.00 17.16
CA VAL A 564 25.94 21.95 18.08
C VAL A 564 25.52 22.27 19.51
N ALA A 565 25.67 23.52 19.94
CA ALA A 565 25.21 23.99 21.27
C ALA A 565 23.71 23.75 21.48
N ASP A 566 22.89 24.15 20.50
CA ASP A 566 21.43 23.95 20.54
C ASP A 566 21.06 22.45 20.60
N LYS A 567 21.80 21.59 19.89
CA LYS A 567 21.59 20.14 19.93
C LYS A 567 21.95 19.53 21.29
N LEU A 568 23.06 19.94 21.90
CA LEU A 568 23.45 19.51 23.25
C LEU A 568 22.37 19.88 24.27
N GLN A 569 21.90 21.13 24.23
CA GLN A 569 20.85 21.59 25.13
C GLN A 569 19.56 20.75 25.01
N ARG A 570 19.12 20.45 23.78
CA ARG A 570 17.92 19.60 23.56
C ARG A 570 18.12 18.18 24.06
N HIS A 571 19.29 17.60 23.79
CA HIS A 571 19.62 16.25 24.23
C HIS A 571 19.62 16.15 25.77
N ASP A 572 20.20 17.14 26.45
CA ASP A 572 20.24 17.17 27.92
C ASP A 572 18.83 17.35 28.51
N GLN A 573 17.98 18.16 27.88
CA GLN A 573 16.56 18.29 28.24
C GLN A 573 15.78 16.97 28.06
N GLU A 574 16.02 16.24 26.97
CA GLU A 574 15.36 14.96 26.70
C GLU A 574 15.79 13.88 27.69
N ASN A 575 17.06 13.83 28.08
CA ASN A 575 17.55 12.89 29.09
C ASN A 575 17.05 13.22 30.50
N ALA A 576 17.06 14.49 30.89
CA ALA A 576 16.50 14.92 32.18
C ALA A 576 15.01 14.55 32.32
N LYS A 577 14.26 14.55 31.22
CA LYS A 577 12.85 14.14 31.18
C LYS A 577 12.67 12.62 31.29
N LYS A 578 13.64 11.82 30.80
CA LYS A 578 13.61 10.35 30.89
C LYS A 578 14.01 9.84 32.28
N GLU A 579 14.81 10.58 33.03
CA GLU A 579 15.19 10.24 34.42
C GLU A 579 14.08 10.55 35.45
N GLN A 580 13.04 11.31 35.07
CA GLN A 580 11.91 11.68 35.92
C GLN A 580 10.67 10.77 35.77
N ILE A 581 10.71 9.80 34.85
CA ILE A 581 9.64 8.81 34.57
C ILE A 581 10.18 7.44 34.94
#